data_AF-A0A966PCF4-F1
#
_entry.id   AF-A0A966PCF4-F1
#
_cell.length_a   1.000
_cell.length_b   1.000
_cell.length_c   1.000
_cell.angle_alpha   90.00
_cell.angle_beta   90.00
_cell.angle_gamma   90.00
#
_symmetry.space_group_name_H-M   'P 1'
#
loop_
_entity.id
_entity.type
_entity.pdbx_description
1 polymer ?
#
loop_
_entity_poly.entity_id
_entity_poly.type
_entity_poly.pdbx_seq_one_letter_code
_entity_poly.pdbx_strand_id
1 'polypeptide(L)'
;VQPDNYGTALTFFAYTVLILGGAARVMAPVAGAIIFWFLLVFVEQMLRQAVSAGYIPEWLIGVNQVGQIRFMLVGLGLMLLMIFRPQGIFGDRKELALDARA
;
A
#
# COMPACT_ATOMS: atom_id res chain seq x y z
N VAL A 1 2.90 -23.19 -10.71
CA VAL A 1 3.05 -22.17 -9.64
C VAL A 1 4.49 -22.24 -9.15
N GLN A 2 5.28 -21.17 -9.26
CA GLN A 2 6.70 -21.17 -8.85
C GLN A 2 6.83 -20.76 -7.38
N PRO A 3 7.71 -21.41 -6.58
CA PRO A 3 7.94 -21.07 -5.17
C PRO A 3 8.38 -19.62 -4.98
N ASP A 4 9.13 -19.08 -5.92
CA ASP A 4 9.66 -17.70 -5.88
C ASP A 4 8.56 -16.63 -5.81
N ASN A 5 7.34 -16.94 -6.26
CA ASN A 5 6.20 -16.03 -6.19
C ASN A 5 5.68 -15.82 -4.75
N TYR A 6 6.06 -16.67 -3.80
CA TYR A 6 5.69 -16.58 -2.39
C TYR A 6 6.83 -16.05 -1.50
N GLY A 7 7.73 -15.25 -2.09
CA GLY A 7 8.78 -14.57 -1.35
C GLY A 7 8.28 -13.45 -0.43
N THR A 8 9.23 -12.76 0.21
CA THR A 8 8.99 -11.70 1.21
C THR A 8 8.07 -10.58 0.73
N ALA A 9 8.10 -10.25 -0.57
CA ALA A 9 7.26 -9.22 -1.16
C ALA A 9 5.76 -9.55 -1.07
N LEU A 10 5.38 -10.80 -1.37
CA LEU A 10 3.98 -11.22 -1.31
C LEU A 10 3.46 -11.22 0.13
N THR A 11 4.28 -11.69 1.08
CA THR A 11 3.94 -11.65 2.51
C THR A 11 3.76 -10.22 3.01
N PHE A 12 4.64 -9.30 2.61
CA PHE A 12 4.49 -7.88 2.95
C PHE A 12 3.18 -7.29 2.40
N PHE A 13 2.82 -7.61 1.15
CA PHE A 13 1.55 -7.17 0.57
C PHE A 13 0.35 -7.76 1.30
N ALA A 14 0.41 -9.03 1.70
CA ALA A 14 -0.66 -9.65 2.47
C ALA A 14 -0.88 -8.94 3.82
N TYR A 15 0.19 -8.65 4.57
CA TYR A 15 0.07 -7.91 5.83
C TYR A 15 -0.43 -6.48 5.61
N THR A 16 0.04 -5.81 4.56
CA THR A 16 -0.42 -4.46 4.20
C THR A 16 -1.92 -4.43 3.94
N VAL A 17 -2.43 -5.39 3.17
CA VAL A 17 -3.86 -5.52 2.86
C VAL A 17 -4.68 -5.70 4.13
N LEU A 18 -4.21 -6.55 5.07
CA LEU A 18 -4.88 -6.77 6.35
C LEU A 18 -4.92 -5.50 7.21
N ILE A 19 -3.79 -4.79 7.32
CA ILE A 19 -3.67 -3.55 8.10
C ILE A 19 -4.57 -2.46 7.52
N LEU A 20 -4.58 -2.27 6.19
CA LEU A 20 -5.44 -1.30 5.53
C LEU A 20 -6.93 -1.58 5.78
N GLY A 21 -7.33 -2.85 5.70
CA GLY A 21 -8.71 -3.29 5.90
C GLY A 21 -9.21 -3.16 7.34
N GLY A 22 -8.31 -3.13 8.34
CA GLY A 22 -8.62 -3.09 9.77
C GLY A 22 -8.54 -4.46 10.44
N ALA A 23 -7.94 -4.52 11.63
CA ALA A 23 -7.50 -5.77 12.27
C ALA A 23 -8.60 -6.77 12.66
N ALA A 24 -9.87 -6.36 12.78
CA ALA A 24 -10.92 -7.16 13.41
C ALA A 24 -12.18 -7.42 12.54
N ARG A 25 -12.14 -7.18 11.22
CA ARG A 25 -13.32 -7.36 10.35
C ARG A 25 -13.12 -8.46 9.31
N VAL A 26 -14.10 -9.34 9.16
CA VAL A 26 -14.08 -10.43 8.16
C VAL A 26 -13.95 -9.89 6.72
N MET A 27 -14.47 -8.69 6.47
CA MET A 27 -14.39 -8.00 5.17
C MET A 27 -13.11 -7.16 4.99
N ALA A 28 -12.25 -7.08 5.99
CA ALA A 28 -11.00 -6.33 5.93
C ALA A 28 -10.08 -6.78 4.78
N PRO A 29 -9.86 -8.10 4.52
CA PRO A 29 -9.00 -8.52 3.42
C PRO A 29 -9.52 -8.06 2.06
N VAL A 30 -10.84 -8.08 1.86
CA VAL A 30 -11.46 -7.69 0.58
C VAL A 30 -11.35 -6.19 0.37
N ALA A 31 -11.78 -5.39 1.36
CA ALA A 31 -11.71 -3.94 1.28
C ALA A 31 -10.25 -3.45 1.21
N GLY A 32 -9.36 -4.05 2.00
CA GLY A 32 -7.93 -3.77 2.00
C GLY A 32 -7.28 -4.09 0.65
N ALA A 33 -7.65 -5.21 0.01
CA ALA A 33 -7.14 -5.58 -1.30
C ALA A 33 -7.61 -4.59 -2.38
N ILE A 34 -8.89 -4.19 -2.35
CA ILE A 34 -9.44 -3.18 -3.27
C ILE A 34 -8.68 -1.86 -3.14
N ILE A 35 -8.47 -1.37 -1.92
CA ILE A 35 -7.77 -0.11 -1.68
C ILE A 35 -6.30 -0.21 -2.04
N PHE A 36 -5.62 -1.28 -1.63
CA PHE A 36 -4.20 -1.49 -1.92
C PHE A 36 -3.96 -1.57 -3.44
N TRP A 37 -4.80 -2.32 -4.15
CA TRP A 37 -4.73 -2.43 -5.60
C TRP A 37 -5.03 -1.09 -6.29
N PHE A 38 -6.08 -0.38 -5.83
CA PHE A 38 -6.39 0.96 -6.32
C PHE A 38 -5.20 1.91 -6.16
N LEU A 39 -4.57 1.95 -4.98
CA LEU A 39 -3.41 2.80 -4.73
C LEU A 39 -2.22 2.46 -5.63
N LEU A 40 -1.92 1.15 -5.82
CA LEU A 40 -0.86 0.71 -6.72
C LEU A 40 -1.11 1.21 -8.15
N VAL A 41 -2.30 0.96 -8.69
CA VAL A 41 -2.64 1.36 -10.07
C VAL A 41 -2.70 2.88 -10.18
N PHE A 42 -3.34 3.56 -9.24
CA PHE A 42 -3.49 5.02 -9.26
C PHE A 42 -2.13 5.73 -9.26
N VAL A 43 -1.23 5.35 -8.35
CA VAL A 43 0.12 5.95 -8.29
C VAL A 43 0.92 5.63 -9.55
N GLU A 44 0.80 4.41 -10.09
CA GLU A 44 1.45 4.07 -11.36
C GLU A 44 0.97 4.95 -12.51
N GLN A 45 -0.35 5.03 -12.70
CA GLN A 45 -0.93 5.77 -13.82
C GLN A 45 -0.64 7.25 -13.69
N MET A 46 -0.75 7.83 -12.48
CA MET A 46 -0.33 9.21 -12.24
C MET A 46 1.14 9.43 -12.59
N LEU A 47 2.04 8.55 -12.15
CA LEU A 47 3.47 8.72 -12.41
C LEU A 47 3.79 8.55 -13.90
N ARG A 48 3.20 7.56 -14.58
CA ARG A 48 3.36 7.37 -16.04
C ARG A 48 2.87 8.58 -16.81
N GLN A 49 1.71 9.12 -16.46
CA GLN A 49 1.16 10.30 -17.10
C GLN A 49 2.01 11.54 -16.85
N ALA A 50 2.52 11.72 -15.62
CA ALA A 50 3.38 12.85 -15.27
C ALA A 50 4.72 12.81 -16.04
N VAL A 51 5.30 11.62 -16.22
CA VAL A 51 6.50 11.43 -17.05
C VAL A 51 6.17 11.67 -18.53
N SER A 52 5.10 11.09 -19.07
CA SER A 52 4.75 11.24 -20.49
C SER A 52 4.33 12.67 -20.87
N ALA A 53 3.77 13.42 -19.93
CA ALA A 53 3.41 14.83 -20.13
C ALA A 53 4.59 15.80 -19.95
N GLY A 54 5.79 15.30 -19.64
CA GLY A 54 6.99 16.12 -19.48
C GLY A 54 7.08 16.90 -18.18
N TYR A 55 6.19 16.65 -17.20
CA TYR A 55 6.29 17.27 -15.87
C TYR A 55 7.47 16.75 -15.05
N ILE A 56 7.89 15.51 -15.33
CA ILE A 56 9.03 14.88 -14.68
C ILE A 56 10.12 14.68 -15.73
N PRO A 57 11.31 15.28 -15.55
CA PRO A 57 12.36 15.15 -16.53
C PRO A 57 12.96 13.74 -16.52
N GLU A 58 13.27 13.21 -17.70
CA GLU A 58 13.72 11.82 -17.90
C GLU A 58 15.02 11.48 -17.14
N TRP A 59 15.86 12.49 -16.84
CA TRP A 59 17.07 12.30 -16.03
C TRP A 59 16.77 11.94 -14.56
N LEU A 60 15.56 12.24 -14.07
CA LEU A 60 15.13 11.93 -12.70
C LEU A 60 14.35 10.63 -12.64
N ILE A 61 13.37 10.43 -13.53
CA ILE A 61 12.53 9.22 -13.59
C ILE A 61 12.38 8.79 -15.04
N GLY A 62 13.06 7.69 -15.41
CA GLY A 62 12.84 7.04 -16.70
C GLY A 62 11.55 6.20 -16.70
N VAL A 63 10.93 6.03 -17.87
CA VAL A 63 9.69 5.23 -18.05
C VAL A 63 9.82 3.79 -17.53
N ASN A 64 11.03 3.22 -17.62
CA ASN A 64 11.33 1.87 -17.13
C ASN A 64 11.42 1.78 -15.60
N GLN A 65 11.70 2.89 -14.91
CA GLN A 65 11.86 2.95 -13.45
C GLN A 65 10.54 3.21 -12.72
N VAL A 66 9.50 3.64 -13.44
CA VAL A 66 8.17 3.94 -12.89
C VAL A 66 7.62 2.77 -12.07
N GLY A 67 7.82 1.53 -12.52
CA GLY A 67 7.36 0.34 -11.79
C GLY A 67 8.00 0.18 -10.40
N GLN A 68 9.31 0.43 -10.28
CA GLN A 68 10.02 0.37 -9.00
C GLN A 68 9.67 1.55 -8.11
N ILE A 69 9.61 2.76 -8.68
CA ILE A 69 9.27 3.99 -7.95
C ILE A 69 7.85 3.94 -7.40
N ARG A 70 6.90 3.38 -8.16
CA ARG A 70 5.54 3.10 -7.68
C ARG A 70 5.55 2.32 -6.37
N PHE A 71 6.30 1.21 -6.30
CA PHE A 71 6.33 0.40 -5.08
C PHE A 71 6.97 1.13 -3.90
N MET A 72 8.01 1.93 -4.15
CA MET A 72 8.63 2.77 -3.12
C MET A 72 7.63 3.82 -2.59
N LEU A 73 6.95 4.55 -3.48
CA LEU A 73 5.99 5.58 -3.10
C LEU A 73 4.77 5.00 -2.36
N VAL A 74 4.22 3.89 -2.86
CA VAL A 74 3.09 3.24 -2.20
C VAL A 74 3.52 2.67 -0.84
N GLY A 75 4.67 2.01 -0.75
CA GLY A 75 5.21 1.54 0.53
C GLY A 75 5.41 2.67 1.54
N LEU A 76 5.94 3.80 1.09
CA LEU A 76 6.15 4.98 1.93
C LEU A 76 4.80 5.60 2.37
N GLY A 77 3.83 5.70 1.47
CA GLY A 77 2.47 6.14 1.78
C GLY A 77 1.80 5.24 2.82
N LEU A 78 2.03 3.93 2.77
CA LEU A 78 1.51 2.98 3.74
C LEU A 78 2.19 3.09 5.11
N MET A 79 3.50 3.29 5.14
CA MET A 79 4.22 3.58 6.38
C MET A 79 3.68 4.85 7.05
N LEU A 80 3.47 5.91 6.28
CA LEU A 80 2.86 7.14 6.79
C LEU A 80 1.43 6.90 7.30
N LEU A 81 0.64 6.12 6.58
CA LEU A 81 -0.71 5.76 7.03
C LEU A 81 -0.66 5.01 8.36
N MET A 82 0.25 4.06 8.54
CA MET A 82 0.40 3.31 9.78
C MET A 82 0.86 4.21 10.95
N ILE A 83 1.74 5.18 10.69
CA ILE A 83 2.20 6.15 11.70
C ILE A 83 1.03 7.06 12.15
N PHE A 84 0.27 7.62 11.20
CA PHE A 84 -0.79 8.57 11.52
C PHE A 84 -2.12 7.91 11.89
N ARG A 85 -2.35 6.67 11.46
CA ARG A 85 -3.56 5.86 11.72
C ARG A 85 -3.18 4.38 11.90
N PRO A 86 -2.64 4.00 13.07
CA PRO A 86 -2.21 2.62 13.34
C PRO A 86 -3.35 1.60 13.26
N GLN A 87 -4.60 2.02 13.47
CA GLN A 87 -5.81 1.21 13.29
C GLN A 87 -6.15 0.84 11.82
N GLY A 88 -5.44 1.39 10.83
CA GLY A 88 -5.84 1.28 9.42
C GLY A 88 -7.02 2.20 9.06
N ILE A 89 -7.65 1.93 7.90
CA ILE A 89 -8.72 2.80 7.37
C ILE A 89 -10.05 2.54 8.08
N PHE A 90 -10.35 1.27 8.40
CA PHE A 90 -11.63 0.86 8.97
C PHE A 90 -11.55 0.26 10.40
N GLY A 91 -10.39 0.32 11.05
CA GLY A 91 -10.24 -0.19 12.42
C GLY A 91 -10.93 0.67 13.47
N ASP A 92 -11.44 0.02 14.53
CA ASP A 92 -12.08 0.70 15.66
C ASP A 92 -11.04 1.11 16.70
N ARG A 93 -11.04 2.39 17.10
CA ARG A 93 -10.12 2.91 18.12
C ARG A 93 -10.38 2.32 19.50
N LYS A 94 -11.59 1.82 19.74
CA LYS A 94 -11.97 1.23 21.04
C LYS A 94 -11.27 -0.10 21.29
N GLU A 95 -11.01 -0.90 20.26
CA GLU A 95 -10.30 -2.19 20.40
C GLU A 95 -8.83 -1.98 20.76
N LEU A 96 -8.17 -0.99 20.14
CA LEU A 96 -6.78 -0.62 20.48
C LEU A 96 -6.63 -0.10 21.92
N ALA A 97 -7.64 0.60 22.44
CA ALA A 97 -7.62 1.13 23.80
C ALA A 97 -7.86 0.05 24.87
N LEU A 98 -8.48 -1.07 24.51
CA LEU A 98 -8.66 -2.22 25.41
C LEU A 98 -7.37 -3.05 25.48
N ASP A 99 -6.69 -3.27 24.35
CA ASP A 99 -5.41 -4.00 24.30
C ASP A 99 -4.28 -3.24 25.02
N ALA A 100 -4.29 -1.90 24.97
CA ALA A 100 -3.32 -1.08 25.71
C ALA A 100 -3.54 -1.04 27.23
N ARG A 101 -4.65 -1.60 27.74
CA ARG A 101 -4.99 -1.65 29.17
C ARG A 101 -4.88 -3.06 29.77
N ALA A 102 -4.72 -4.08 28.94
CA ALA A 102 -4.46 -5.46 29.35
C ALA A 102 -2.95 -5.68 29.53
#